data_AF-A0A6L7SSX0-F1
#
_entry.id   AF-A0A6L7SSX0-F1
#
_cell.length_a   1.000
_cell.length_b   1.000
_cell.length_c   1.000
_cell.angle_alpha   90.00
_cell.angle_beta   90.00
_cell.angle_gamma   90.00
#
_symmetry.space_group_name_H-M   'P 1'
#
loop_
_entity.id
_entity.type
_entity.pdbx_description
1 polymer ?
#
loop_
_entity_poly.entity_id
_entity_poly.type
_entity_poly.pdbx_seq_one_letter_code
_entity_poly.pdbx_strand_id
1 'polypeptide(L)'
;MVNAPSPFDAKSFLKHVTEQPGVYIFTGKDGHALYVGKAKNLKKRMQSYFRKNNPSLKTRLMVEKIHHAETQTTRTESEALLLENNLIKSRRPRYNISLRDDKSYPYIRLEQDHQFPRLTFYRGSRSNPGKYYGPYPSAASVREMLGHLHKTFQLRQCSDAFFRNRSRPCLQYQIKRCSAPCV
;
A
#
# COMPACT_ATOMS: atom_id res chain seq x y z
N MET A 1 -24.63 34.32 -19.32
CA MET A 1 -23.23 34.06 -19.73
C MET A 1 -22.61 33.15 -18.68
N VAL A 2 -22.44 31.86 -19.00
CA VAL A 2 -21.83 30.89 -18.07
C VAL A 2 -20.32 31.12 -18.13
N ASN A 3 -19.73 31.59 -17.04
CA ASN A 3 -18.29 31.79 -16.93
C ASN A 3 -17.57 30.50 -17.33
N ALA A 4 -16.74 30.57 -18.36
CA ALA A 4 -15.83 29.47 -18.69
C ALA A 4 -14.93 29.23 -17.47
N PRO A 5 -14.74 27.98 -17.02
CA PRO A 5 -13.87 27.70 -15.89
C PRO A 5 -12.46 28.21 -16.20
N SER A 6 -11.92 29.03 -15.30
CA SER A 6 -10.56 29.57 -15.42
C SER A 6 -9.55 28.43 -15.47
N PRO A 7 -8.50 28.51 -16.30
CA PRO A 7 -7.47 27.48 -16.38
C PRO A 7 -6.81 27.29 -15.01
N PHE A 8 -6.46 26.03 -14.69
CA PHE A 8 -5.82 25.68 -13.43
C PHE A 8 -4.51 26.47 -13.22
N ASP A 9 -4.44 27.27 -12.15
CA ASP A 9 -3.24 28.05 -11.80
C ASP A 9 -2.20 27.16 -11.12
N ALA A 10 -1.43 26.46 -11.94
CA ALA A 10 -0.33 25.62 -11.49
C ALA A 10 0.75 26.42 -10.72
N LYS A 11 0.97 27.70 -11.05
CA LYS A 11 2.03 28.50 -10.43
C LYS A 11 1.68 28.83 -8.99
N SER A 12 0.44 29.24 -8.73
CA SER A 12 -0.06 29.48 -7.37
C SER A 12 -0.12 28.20 -6.56
N PHE A 13 -0.64 27.12 -7.15
CA PHE A 13 -0.72 25.82 -6.48
C PHE A 13 0.67 25.32 -6.02
N LEU A 14 1.68 25.34 -6.91
CA LEU A 14 3.03 24.86 -6.62
C LEU A 14 3.75 25.60 -5.48
N LYS A 15 3.34 26.83 -5.14
CA LYS A 15 3.91 27.56 -3.99
C LYS A 15 3.57 26.91 -2.65
N HIS A 16 2.43 26.23 -2.57
CA HIS A 16 1.91 25.63 -1.35
C HIS A 16 2.22 24.12 -1.25
N VAL A 17 2.80 23.53 -2.30
CA VAL A 17 3.16 22.11 -2.30
C VAL A 17 4.42 21.88 -1.47
N THR A 18 4.30 20.96 -0.51
CA THR A 18 5.38 20.55 0.38
C THR A 18 6.44 19.67 -0.30
N GLU A 19 7.61 19.57 0.32
CA GLU A 19 8.70 18.70 -0.11
C GLU A 19 8.64 17.29 0.51
N GLN A 20 7.65 17.05 1.38
CA GLN A 20 7.40 15.74 2.01
C GLN A 20 6.97 14.67 0.99
N PRO A 21 7.14 13.38 1.32
CA PRO A 21 6.55 12.30 0.53
C PRO A 21 5.02 12.33 0.63
N GLY A 22 4.38 11.76 -0.37
CA GLY A 22 2.92 11.67 -0.39
C GLY A 22 2.35 11.28 -1.74
N VAL A 23 1.04 11.48 -1.88
CA VAL A 23 0.27 11.20 -3.08
C VAL A 23 -0.33 12.50 -3.60
N TYR A 24 -0.46 12.62 -4.92
CA TYR A 24 -1.16 13.69 -5.60
C TYR A 24 -2.24 13.14 -6.51
N ILE A 25 -3.31 13.92 -6.68
CA ILE A 25 -4.44 13.58 -7.52
C ILE A 25 -4.72 14.76 -8.44
N PHE A 26 -4.84 14.47 -9.73
CA PHE A 26 -5.30 15.41 -10.75
C PHE A 26 -6.73 15.09 -11.11
N THR A 27 -7.60 16.10 -11.09
CA THR A 27 -9.02 15.96 -11.43
C THR A 27 -9.41 16.84 -12.61
N GLY A 28 -10.35 16.34 -13.41
CA GLY A 28 -10.91 17.05 -14.55
C GLY A 28 -12.01 18.03 -14.15
N LYS A 29 -12.54 18.75 -15.15
CA LYS A 29 -13.66 19.68 -14.98
C LYS A 29 -14.95 19.03 -14.44
N ASP A 30 -15.09 17.73 -14.67
CA ASP A 30 -16.19 16.88 -14.22
C ASP A 30 -16.01 16.35 -12.79
N GLY A 31 -14.90 16.71 -12.13
CA GLY A 31 -14.54 16.21 -10.81
C GLY A 31 -13.98 14.79 -10.80
N HIS A 32 -13.90 14.12 -11.95
CA HIS A 32 -13.35 12.77 -12.03
C HIS A 32 -11.82 12.78 -11.95
N ALA A 33 -11.25 11.77 -11.29
CA ALA A 33 -9.81 11.61 -11.22
C ALA A 33 -9.23 11.30 -12.60
N LEU A 34 -8.35 12.16 -13.08
CA LEU A 34 -7.58 11.95 -14.30
C LEU A 34 -6.38 11.08 -14.01
N TYR A 35 -5.67 11.36 -12.92
CA TYR A 35 -4.44 10.66 -12.56
C TYR A 35 -4.18 10.72 -11.06
N VAL A 36 -3.61 9.65 -10.53
CA VAL A 36 -3.11 9.54 -9.15
C VAL A 36 -1.65 9.11 -9.23
N GLY A 37 -0.77 9.74 -8.44
CA GLY A 37 0.62 9.30 -8.36
C GLY A 37 1.25 9.57 -7.00
N LYS A 38 2.29 8.80 -6.67
CA LYS A 38 3.12 9.02 -5.47
C LYS A 38 4.39 9.83 -5.77
N ALA A 39 4.94 10.45 -4.74
CA ALA A 39 6.24 11.11 -4.79
C ALA A 39 7.01 10.94 -3.48
N LYS A 40 8.34 10.81 -3.58
CA LYS A 40 9.26 11.01 -2.43
C LYS A 40 9.34 12.48 -2.01
N ASN A 41 9.15 13.38 -2.97
CA ASN A 41 9.11 14.82 -2.78
C ASN A 41 8.02 15.38 -3.69
N LEU A 42 6.89 15.78 -3.09
CA LEU A 42 5.72 16.25 -3.82
C LEU A 42 6.05 17.47 -4.70
N LYS A 43 6.73 18.49 -4.16
CA LYS A 43 7.07 19.71 -4.90
C LYS A 43 7.87 19.44 -6.17
N LYS A 44 8.97 18.68 -6.08
CA LYS A 44 9.81 18.32 -7.24
C LYS A 44 9.01 17.52 -8.27
N ARG A 45 8.16 16.60 -7.82
CA ARG A 45 7.33 15.78 -8.72
C ARG A 45 6.28 16.62 -9.43
N MET A 46 5.55 17.46 -8.70
CA MET A 46 4.51 18.31 -9.26
C MET A 46 5.08 19.32 -10.25
N GLN A 47 6.22 19.94 -9.93
CA GLN A 47 6.92 20.83 -10.86
C GLN A 47 7.25 20.16 -12.21
N SER A 48 7.56 18.86 -12.22
CA SER A 48 7.92 18.15 -13.46
C SER A 48 6.78 18.08 -14.49
N TYR A 49 5.52 18.07 -14.03
CA TYR A 49 4.36 18.04 -14.93
C TYR A 49 4.16 19.34 -15.70
N PHE A 50 4.42 20.47 -15.06
CA PHE A 50 4.13 21.81 -15.60
C PHE A 50 5.35 22.48 -16.27
N ARG A 51 6.39 21.70 -16.60
CA ARG A 51 7.52 22.21 -17.41
C ARG A 51 7.11 22.33 -18.88
N LYS A 52 7.51 23.43 -19.53
CA LYS A 52 7.18 23.73 -20.94
C LYS A 52 7.61 22.63 -21.92
N ASN A 53 8.71 21.92 -21.66
CA ASN A 53 9.29 20.91 -22.56
C ASN A 53 9.08 19.48 -22.05
N ASN A 54 7.84 19.09 -21.74
CA ASN A 54 7.55 17.71 -21.33
C ASN A 54 7.56 16.77 -22.56
N PRO A 55 8.47 15.77 -22.63
CA PRO A 55 8.61 14.93 -23.82
C PRO A 55 7.43 13.98 -24.05
N SER A 56 6.63 13.70 -23.02
CA SER A 56 5.50 12.76 -23.14
C SER A 56 4.22 13.46 -23.61
N LEU A 57 3.77 13.14 -24.83
CA LEU A 57 2.49 13.62 -25.37
C LEU A 57 1.31 13.27 -24.46
N LYS A 58 1.28 12.04 -23.92
CA LYS A 58 0.22 11.59 -22.98
C LYS A 58 0.17 12.48 -21.74
N THR A 59 1.32 12.85 -21.19
CA THR A 59 1.40 13.73 -20.02
C THR A 59 0.90 15.13 -20.36
N ARG A 60 1.28 15.69 -21.52
CA ARG A 60 0.81 17.02 -21.95
C ARG A 60 -0.72 17.06 -22.07
N LEU A 61 -1.30 16.08 -22.78
CA LEU A 61 -2.76 15.96 -22.94
C LEU A 61 -3.51 15.74 -21.63
N MET A 62 -2.88 15.11 -20.65
CA MET A 62 -3.46 14.96 -19.30
C MET A 62 -3.42 16.30 -18.55
N VAL A 63 -2.27 16.99 -18.59
CA VAL A 63 -2.05 18.27 -17.89
C VAL A 63 -3.01 19.36 -18.38
N GLU A 64 -3.27 19.42 -19.68
CA GLU A 64 -4.25 20.34 -20.28
C GLU A 64 -5.68 20.15 -19.77
N LYS A 65 -6.02 18.96 -19.27
CA LYS A 65 -7.36 18.65 -18.74
C LYS A 65 -7.49 18.85 -17.24
N ILE A 66 -6.40 19.18 -16.55
CA ILE A 66 -6.42 19.40 -15.10
C ILE A 66 -7.25 20.63 -14.81
N HIS A 67 -8.28 20.46 -14.00
CA HIS A 67 -9.07 21.54 -13.45
C HIS A 67 -8.74 21.78 -11.97
N HIS A 68 -8.40 20.71 -11.25
CA HIS A 68 -7.99 20.79 -9.85
C HIS A 68 -6.91 19.76 -9.55
N ALA A 69 -6.08 20.07 -8.55
CA ALA A 69 -5.02 19.21 -8.06
C ALA A 69 -5.02 19.23 -6.53
N GLU A 70 -4.84 18.07 -5.92
CA GLU A 70 -4.73 17.91 -4.47
C GLU A 70 -3.52 17.07 -4.11
N THR A 71 -2.99 17.26 -2.90
CA THR A 71 -1.88 16.46 -2.35
C THR A 71 -2.20 16.00 -0.94
N GLN A 72 -1.81 14.76 -0.63
CA GLN A 72 -1.88 14.20 0.71
C GLN A 72 -0.48 13.73 1.12
N THR A 73 0.04 14.29 2.21
CA THR A 73 1.35 13.92 2.76
C THR A 73 1.29 12.56 3.47
N THR A 74 2.41 11.85 3.43
CA THR A 74 2.64 10.63 4.21
C THR A 74 3.94 10.75 5.00
N ARG A 75 4.15 9.87 5.97
CA ARG A 75 5.39 9.86 6.76
C ARG A 75 6.51 9.17 6.03
N THR A 76 6.17 8.19 5.19
CA THR A 76 7.14 7.37 4.46
C THR A 76 6.73 7.18 3.00
N GLU A 77 7.69 6.80 2.15
CA GLU A 77 7.39 6.39 0.78
C GLU A 77 6.51 5.14 0.72
N SER A 78 6.70 4.20 1.67
CA SER A 78 5.91 2.98 1.76
C SER A 78 4.43 3.28 2.01
N GLU A 79 4.12 4.24 2.88
CA GLU A 79 2.75 4.72 3.07
C GLU A 79 2.20 5.39 1.80
N ALA A 80 3.00 6.22 1.11
CA ALA A 80 2.59 6.84 -0.14
C ALA A 80 2.24 5.80 -1.22
N LEU A 81 3.01 4.71 -1.29
CA LEU A 81 2.74 3.59 -2.20
C LEU A 81 1.42 2.89 -1.89
N LEU A 82 1.14 2.62 -0.62
CA LEU A 82 -0.12 1.99 -0.20
C LEU A 82 -1.32 2.90 -0.49
N LEU A 83 -1.19 4.18 -0.16
CA LEU A 83 -2.23 5.18 -0.37
C LEU A 83 -2.51 5.40 -1.86
N GLU A 84 -1.47 5.51 -2.70
CA GLU A 84 -1.59 5.62 -4.16
C GLU A 84 -2.36 4.43 -4.73
N ASN A 85 -1.99 3.21 -4.34
CA ASN A 85 -2.66 2.01 -4.82
C ASN A 85 -4.15 1.97 -4.44
N ASN A 86 -4.47 2.35 -3.20
CA ASN A 86 -5.86 2.44 -2.73
C ASN A 86 -6.67 3.50 -3.51
N LEU A 87 -6.07 4.65 -3.79
CA LEU A 87 -6.71 5.73 -4.55
C LEU A 87 -6.89 5.37 -6.03
N ILE A 88 -5.93 4.68 -6.65
CA ILE A 88 -6.07 4.16 -8.02
C ILE A 88 -7.21 3.15 -8.09
N LYS A 89 -7.29 2.21 -7.14
CA LYS A 89 -8.35 1.18 -7.11
C LYS A 89 -9.74 1.77 -6.88
N SER A 90 -9.86 2.74 -5.97
CA SER A 90 -11.13 3.38 -5.61
C SER A 90 -11.62 4.39 -6.65
N ARG A 91 -10.73 5.24 -7.17
CA ARG A 91 -11.10 6.32 -8.10
C ARG A 91 -10.97 5.96 -9.58
N ARG A 92 -10.31 4.84 -9.91
CA ARG A 92 -10.09 4.32 -11.28
C ARG A 92 -9.72 5.41 -12.30
N PRO A 93 -8.66 6.20 -12.04
CA PRO A 93 -8.33 7.35 -12.86
C PRO A 93 -7.96 6.98 -14.31
N ARG A 94 -8.47 7.78 -15.26
CA ARG A 94 -8.38 7.50 -16.71
C ARG A 94 -6.95 7.33 -17.25
N TYR A 95 -5.98 8.08 -16.73
CA TYR A 95 -4.62 8.11 -17.26
C TYR A 95 -3.65 7.14 -16.55
N ASN A 96 -4.02 6.58 -15.40
CA ASN A 96 -3.23 5.53 -14.75
C ASN A 96 -3.30 4.24 -15.56
N ILE A 97 -2.14 3.63 -15.80
CA ILE A 97 -2.08 2.28 -16.36
C ILE A 97 -2.41 1.32 -15.22
N SER A 98 -3.54 0.62 -15.32
CA SER A 98 -3.86 -0.45 -14.39
C SER A 98 -2.96 -1.64 -14.70
N LEU A 99 -1.80 -1.71 -14.04
CA LEU A 99 -1.01 -2.93 -13.98
C LEU A 99 -1.86 -3.94 -13.18
N ARG A 100 -2.40 -4.94 -13.87
CA ARG A 100 -3.31 -5.99 -13.36
C ARG A 100 -2.65 -6.94 -12.36
N ASP A 101 -1.74 -6.46 -11.52
CA ASP A 101 -1.36 -7.23 -10.35
C ASP A 101 -2.41 -6.96 -9.27
N ASP A 102 -3.56 -7.63 -9.40
CA ASP A 102 -4.68 -7.58 -8.45
C ASP A 102 -4.35 -8.23 -7.10
N LYS A 103 -3.06 -8.50 -6.85
CA LYS A 103 -2.59 -9.00 -5.56
C LYS A 103 -2.90 -7.98 -4.48
N SER A 104 -3.71 -8.40 -3.51
CA SER A 104 -3.87 -7.67 -2.27
C SER A 104 -2.54 -7.58 -1.52
N TYR A 105 -2.31 -6.47 -0.84
CA TYR A 105 -1.13 -6.34 0.01
C TYR A 105 -1.18 -7.37 1.13
N PRO A 106 -0.05 -8.00 1.47
CA PRO A 106 0.03 -8.97 2.56
C PRO A 106 -0.17 -8.31 3.92
N TYR A 107 -0.65 -9.12 4.86
CA TYR A 107 -0.80 -8.83 6.27
C TYR A 107 -0.11 -9.92 7.09
N ILE A 108 0.17 -9.60 8.34
CA ILE A 108 0.45 -10.58 9.37
C ILE A 108 -0.84 -10.78 10.16
N ARG A 109 -1.34 -12.01 10.22
CA ARG A 109 -2.53 -12.35 11.00
C ARG A 109 -2.11 -13.04 12.29
N LEU A 110 -2.63 -12.53 13.41
CA LEU A 110 -2.57 -13.19 14.71
C LEU A 110 -3.90 -13.89 14.96
N GLU A 111 -3.84 -15.22 15.04
CA GLU A 111 -4.97 -16.08 15.34
C GLU A 111 -5.10 -16.21 16.86
N GLN A 112 -6.15 -15.62 17.44
CA GLN A 112 -6.30 -15.49 18.88
C GLN A 112 -7.26 -16.52 19.50
N ASP A 113 -7.98 -17.30 18.68
CA ASP A 113 -9.00 -18.25 19.13
C ASP A 113 -8.43 -19.55 19.74
N HIS A 114 -7.11 -19.59 19.94
CA HIS A 114 -6.39 -20.75 20.45
C HIS A 114 -5.46 -20.32 21.60
N GLN A 115 -5.41 -21.09 22.69
CA GLN A 115 -4.57 -20.82 23.86
C GLN A 115 -3.11 -20.55 23.50
N PHE A 116 -2.60 -21.31 22.52
CA PHE A 116 -1.34 -21.04 21.84
C PHE A 116 -1.61 -20.35 20.49
N PRO A 117 -1.65 -19.01 20.43
CA PRO A 117 -1.93 -18.29 19.19
C PRO A 117 -0.79 -18.45 18.18
N ARG A 118 -1.10 -18.26 16.89
CA ARG A 118 -0.10 -18.31 15.82
C ARG A 118 -0.10 -17.05 14.96
N LEU A 119 1.10 -16.66 14.54
CA LEU A 119 1.34 -15.58 13.58
C LEU A 119 1.52 -16.16 12.19
N THR A 120 0.67 -15.77 11.24
CA THR A 120 0.64 -16.30 9.88
C THR A 120 0.70 -15.19 8.83
N PHE A 121 1.30 -15.50 7.68
CA PHE A 121 1.21 -14.67 6.49
C PHE A 121 -0.22 -14.73 5.95
N TYR A 122 -0.80 -13.58 5.64
CA TYR A 122 -2.15 -13.50 5.12
C TYR A 122 -2.26 -12.60 3.89
N ARG A 123 -3.02 -13.05 2.88
CA ARG A 123 -3.37 -12.28 1.68
C ARG A 123 -4.78 -12.69 1.23
N GLY A 124 -5.71 -11.75 1.16
CA GLY A 124 -7.11 -12.05 0.81
C GLY A 124 -8.12 -11.11 1.46
N SER A 125 -9.41 -11.46 1.36
CA SER A 125 -10.52 -10.78 2.03
C SER A 125 -10.52 -11.10 3.52
N ARG A 126 -10.57 -10.09 4.40
CA ARG A 126 -10.45 -10.25 5.87
C ARG A 126 -11.67 -10.93 6.54
N SER A 127 -12.19 -12.01 5.96
CA SER A 127 -13.34 -12.78 6.43
C SER A 127 -13.00 -13.71 7.60
N ASN A 128 -11.73 -14.06 7.77
CA ASN A 128 -11.31 -14.96 8.85
C ASN A 128 -11.10 -14.16 10.15
N PRO A 129 -11.49 -14.69 11.32
CA PRO A 129 -11.28 -14.01 12.60
C PRO A 129 -9.79 -13.85 12.92
N GLY A 130 -9.46 -12.84 13.72
CA GLY A 130 -8.10 -12.55 14.19
C GLY A 130 -7.66 -11.12 13.97
N LYS A 131 -6.51 -10.76 14.55
CA LYS A 131 -5.92 -9.42 14.41
C LYS A 131 -5.03 -9.38 13.18
N TYR A 132 -5.23 -8.35 12.35
CA TYR A 132 -4.46 -8.15 11.12
C TYR A 132 -3.54 -6.94 11.27
N TYR A 133 -2.24 -7.16 11.03
CA TYR A 133 -1.21 -6.12 11.01
C TYR A 133 -0.75 -5.89 9.56
N GLY A 134 -0.68 -4.63 9.15
CA GLY A 134 -0.42 -4.22 7.76
C GLY A 134 -1.48 -3.22 7.24
N PRO A 135 -1.61 -3.05 5.91
CA PRO A 135 -0.96 -3.80 4.83
C PRO A 135 0.53 -3.50 4.69
N TYR A 136 1.31 -4.48 4.23
CA TYR A 136 2.73 -4.30 3.94
C TYR A 136 2.99 -4.23 2.43
N PRO A 137 3.87 -3.32 1.95
CA PRO A 137 4.16 -3.19 0.52
C PRO A 137 4.96 -4.36 -0.06
N SER A 138 5.67 -5.13 0.78
CA SER A 138 6.56 -6.22 0.36
C SER A 138 6.19 -7.56 1.02
N ALA A 139 5.80 -8.53 0.20
CA ALA A 139 5.54 -9.89 0.69
C ALA A 139 6.80 -10.63 1.13
N ALA A 140 7.95 -10.33 0.53
CA ALA A 140 9.23 -10.90 0.94
C ALA A 140 9.58 -10.45 2.36
N SER A 141 9.49 -9.15 2.64
CA SER A 141 9.80 -8.57 3.95
C SER A 141 8.89 -9.12 5.05
N VAL A 142 7.60 -9.35 4.75
CA VAL A 142 6.68 -9.99 5.71
C VAL A 142 7.11 -11.42 6.04
N ARG A 143 7.50 -12.23 5.03
CA ARG A 143 7.94 -13.61 5.26
C ARG A 143 9.24 -13.67 6.06
N GLU A 144 10.18 -12.80 5.75
CA GLU A 144 11.44 -12.67 6.49
C GLU A 144 11.18 -12.31 7.96
N MET A 145 10.36 -11.28 8.19
CA MET A 145 9.97 -10.85 9.54
C MET A 145 9.29 -11.97 10.33
N LEU A 146 8.34 -12.69 9.72
CA LEU A 146 7.72 -13.86 10.36
C LEU A 146 8.76 -14.93 10.72
N GLY A 147 9.71 -15.21 9.82
CA GLY A 147 10.81 -16.14 10.09
C GLY A 147 11.65 -15.73 11.29
N HIS A 148 11.96 -14.43 11.43
CA HIS A 148 12.67 -13.88 12.59
C HIS A 148 11.84 -14.01 13.87
N LEU A 149 10.56 -13.60 13.84
CA LEU A 149 9.67 -13.70 15.00
C LEU A 149 9.53 -15.15 15.49
N HIS A 150 9.31 -16.10 14.58
CA HIS A 150 9.19 -17.51 14.93
C HIS A 150 10.48 -18.06 15.53
N LYS A 151 11.64 -17.69 14.99
CA LYS A 151 12.93 -18.15 15.51
C LYS A 151 13.25 -17.54 16.87
N THR A 152 13.09 -16.23 17.03
CA THR A 152 13.47 -15.51 18.26
C THR A 152 12.55 -15.85 19.42
N PHE A 153 11.24 -15.90 19.19
CA PHE A 153 10.25 -16.15 20.24
C PHE A 153 9.80 -17.61 20.29
N GLN A 154 10.37 -18.49 19.46
CA GLN A 154 10.05 -19.91 19.38
C GLN A 154 8.53 -20.18 19.27
N LEU A 155 7.86 -19.41 18.43
CA LEU A 155 6.41 -19.47 18.27
C LEU A 155 6.00 -20.67 17.43
N ARG A 156 4.83 -21.25 17.74
CA ARG A 156 4.26 -22.32 16.91
C ARG A 156 3.83 -21.80 15.54
N GLN A 157 4.02 -22.63 14.53
CA GLN A 157 3.64 -22.37 13.13
C GLN A 157 2.60 -23.37 12.60
N CYS A 158 2.42 -24.49 13.30
CA CYS A 158 1.50 -25.55 12.90
C CYS A 158 0.03 -25.11 12.91
N SER A 159 -0.77 -25.70 12.03
CA SER A 159 -2.23 -25.58 12.08
C SER A 159 -2.80 -26.24 13.33
N ASP A 160 -4.00 -25.84 13.74
CA ASP A 160 -4.64 -26.39 14.94
C ASP A 160 -4.93 -27.89 14.80
N ALA A 161 -5.28 -28.33 13.59
CA ALA A 161 -5.43 -29.75 13.30
C ALA A 161 -4.12 -30.51 13.49
N PHE A 162 -2.98 -29.95 13.06
CA PHE A 162 -1.68 -30.57 13.31
C PHE A 162 -1.31 -30.51 14.79
N PHE A 163 -1.55 -29.39 15.47
CA PHE A 163 -1.28 -29.17 16.89
C PHE A 163 -1.96 -30.23 17.76
N ARG A 164 -3.27 -30.46 17.59
CA ARG A 164 -4.06 -31.40 18.43
C ARG A 164 -3.63 -32.86 18.27
N ASN A 165 -3.05 -33.22 17.13
CA ASN A 165 -2.72 -34.60 16.79
C ASN A 165 -1.23 -34.94 17.04
N ARG A 166 -0.50 -34.12 17.81
CA ARG A 166 0.91 -34.40 18.15
C ARG A 166 1.02 -35.18 19.45
N SER A 167 1.83 -36.24 19.39
CA SER A 167 2.29 -37.02 20.55
C SER A 167 3.79 -36.90 20.80
N ARG A 168 4.53 -36.23 19.88
CA ARG A 168 5.97 -35.97 20.01
C ARG A 168 6.34 -34.61 19.41
N PRO A 169 7.40 -33.92 19.88
CA PRO A 169 7.87 -32.67 19.28
C PRO A 169 8.16 -32.82 17.78
N CYS A 170 7.96 -31.74 17.00
CA CYS A 170 8.23 -31.74 15.56
C CYS A 170 9.63 -31.18 15.24
N LEU A 171 10.01 -31.22 13.96
CA LEU A 171 11.29 -30.69 13.49
C LEU A 171 11.53 -29.23 13.93
N GLN A 172 10.49 -28.39 13.94
CA GLN A 172 10.61 -26.98 14.35
C GLN A 172 11.13 -26.83 15.78
N TYR A 173 10.76 -27.74 16.69
CA TYR A 173 11.32 -27.77 18.04
C TYR A 173 12.79 -28.20 18.03
N GLN A 174 13.11 -29.27 17.30
CA GLN A 174 14.48 -29.80 17.21
C GLN A 174 15.48 -28.77 16.68
N ILE A 175 15.06 -27.92 15.74
CA ILE A 175 15.88 -26.82 15.19
C ILE A 175 15.73 -25.50 15.97
N LYS A 176 15.17 -25.54 17.18
CA LYS A 176 15.00 -24.40 18.11
C LYS A 176 14.20 -23.22 17.52
N ARG A 177 13.16 -23.51 16.73
CA ARG A 177 12.21 -22.53 16.14
C ARG A 177 10.80 -22.59 16.72
N CYS A 178 10.54 -23.50 17.66
CA CYS A 178 9.25 -23.66 18.33
C CYS A 178 9.50 -24.20 19.74
N SER A 179 8.75 -23.76 20.75
CA SER A 179 8.82 -24.27 22.14
C SER A 179 8.07 -25.60 22.34
N ALA A 180 7.52 -26.18 21.27
CA ALA A 180 6.71 -27.40 21.28
C ALA A 180 5.50 -27.38 22.24
N PRO A 181 4.65 -26.34 22.26
CA PRO A 181 3.48 -26.30 23.17
C PRO A 181 2.39 -27.34 22.86
N CYS A 182 2.56 -28.13 21.80
CA CYS A 182 1.60 -29.15 21.37
C CYS A 182 1.85 -30.53 21.98
N VAL A 183 2.80 -30.65 22.91
CA VAL A 183 3.13 -31.89 23.63
C VAL A 183 3.47 -31.60 25.08
#